data_AF-A0A950AGQ5-F1
#
_entry.id   AF-A0A950AGQ5-F1
#
_cell.length_a   1.000
_cell.length_b   1.000
_cell.length_c   1.000
_cell.angle_alpha   90.00
_cell.angle_beta   90.00
_cell.angle_gamma   90.00
#
_symmetry.space_group_name_H-M   'P 1'
#
loop_
_entity.id
_entity.type
_entity.pdbx_description
1 polymer ?
#
loop_
_entity_poly.entity_id
_entity_poly.type
_entity_poly.pdbx_seq_one_letter_code
_entity_poly.pdbx_strand_id
1 'polypeptide(L)'
;MISNKTLPDRKTVVVIGNGMVGHRFCERLAAYDRDREYQVVTFCEEPRPAYDRVNLTKYFTHRDPTPLILARREWYQENEITLFVG
;
A
#
# COMPACT_ATOMS: atom_id res chain seq x y z
N MET A 1 -11.44 -20.07 -12.24
CA MET A 1 -10.12 -20.71 -12.12
C MET A 1 -9.15 -19.66 -11.59
N ILE A 2 -8.82 -19.74 -10.30
CA ILE A 2 -7.83 -18.84 -9.69
C ILE A 2 -6.47 -19.49 -10.01
N SER A 3 -5.70 -18.86 -10.90
CA SER A 3 -4.38 -19.36 -11.27
C SER A 3 -3.50 -19.38 -10.03
N ASN A 4 -3.17 -20.56 -9.52
CA ASN A 4 -2.23 -20.73 -8.43
C ASN A 4 -0.81 -20.47 -8.99
N LYS A 5 -0.43 -19.20 -9.10
CA LYS A 5 0.96 -18.83 -9.40
C LYS A 5 1.81 -19.33 -8.24
N THR A 6 2.63 -20.35 -8.46
CA THR A 6 3.70 -20.71 -7.54
C THR A 6 4.58 -19.47 -7.38
N LEU A 7 4.52 -18.88 -6.20
CA LEU A 7 5.32 -17.72 -5.89
C LEU A 7 6.78 -18.17 -5.82
N PRO A 8 7.76 -17.34 -6.25
CA PRO A 8 9.17 -17.58 -5.92
C PRO A 8 9.31 -17.79 -4.41
N ASP A 9 10.40 -18.43 -3.95
CA ASP A 9 10.67 -18.77 -2.54
C ASP A 9 10.96 -17.51 -1.67
N ARG A 10 10.09 -16.51 -1.78
CA ARG A 10 10.09 -15.22 -1.10
C ARG A 10 9.26 -15.36 0.17
N LYS A 11 9.74 -14.77 1.25
CA LYS A 11 9.00 -14.71 2.51
C LYS A 11 7.80 -13.78 2.33
N THR A 12 6.62 -14.23 2.70
CA THR A 12 5.41 -13.38 2.61
C THR A 12 5.30 -12.50 3.85
N VAL A 13 5.17 -11.19 3.63
CA VAL A 13 4.87 -10.20 4.66
C VAL A 13 3.45 -9.71 4.48
N VAL A 14 2.61 -9.96 5.47
CA VAL A 14 1.22 -9.50 5.49
C VAL A 14 1.11 -8.25 6.36
N VAL A 15 0.60 -7.17 5.77
CA VAL A 15 0.39 -5.88 6.45
C VAL A 15 -1.10 -5.62 6.60
N ILE A 16 -1.59 -5.64 7.84
CA ILE A 16 -2.99 -5.36 8.16
C ILE A 16 -3.16 -3.87 8.47
N GLY A 17 -3.89 -3.18 7.60
CA GLY A 17 -4.09 -1.74 7.63
C GLY A 17 -3.15 -1.00 6.68
N ASN A 18 -3.71 -0.34 5.66
CA ASN A 18 -2.97 0.52 4.73
C ASN A 18 -3.21 2.02 5.04
N GLY A 19 -3.12 2.37 6.33
CA GLY A 19 -3.04 3.77 6.76
C GLY A 19 -1.64 4.35 6.54
N MET A 20 -1.39 5.54 7.08
CA MET A 20 -0.08 6.22 6.92
C MET A 20 1.10 5.36 7.39
N VAL A 21 0.93 4.63 8.50
CA VAL A 21 1.99 3.76 9.06
C VAL A 21 2.19 2.50 8.22
N GLY A 22 1.10 1.81 7.83
CA GLY A 22 1.19 0.60 7.02
C GLY A 22 1.78 0.86 5.63
N HIS A 23 1.38 1.98 5.02
CA HIS A 23 2.00 2.43 3.77
C HIS A 23 3.48 2.75 3.96
N ARG A 24 3.85 3.50 5.01
CA ARG A 24 5.25 3.82 5.30
C ARG A 24 6.12 2.58 5.51
N PHE A 25 5.57 1.55 6.16
CA PHE A 25 6.24 0.26 6.27
C PHE A 25 6.49 -0.36 4.89
N CYS A 26 5.47 -0.39 4.03
CA CYS A 26 5.60 -0.90 2.66
C CYS A 26 6.66 -0.13 1.86
N GLU A 27 6.69 1.20 1.94
CA GLU A 27 7.71 2.04 1.29
C GLU A 27 9.12 1.65 1.73
N ARG A 28 9.32 1.51 3.05
CA ARG A 28 10.63 1.20 3.61
C ARG A 28 11.06 -0.21 3.24
N LEU A 29 10.17 -1.19 3.33
CA LEU A 29 10.47 -2.56 2.95
C LEU A 29 10.87 -2.63 1.46
N ALA A 30 10.10 -2.01 0.56
CA ALA A 30 10.44 -1.97 -0.87
C ALA A 30 11.79 -1.27 -1.15
N ALA A 31 12.12 -0.22 -0.39
CA ALA A 31 13.39 0.49 -0.54
C ALA A 31 14.62 -0.29 -0.02
N TYR A 32 14.43 -1.14 1.00
CA TYR A 32 15.50 -1.90 1.64
C TYR A 32 15.64 -3.34 1.12
N ASP A 33 14.57 -3.95 0.62
CA ASP A 33 14.57 -5.30 0.04
C ASP A 33 15.17 -5.32 -1.38
N ARG A 34 16.47 -5.05 -1.48
CA ARG A 34 17.20 -4.96 -2.75
C ARG A 34 17.25 -6.28 -3.51
N ASP A 35 17.30 -7.39 -2.76
CA ASP A 35 17.37 -8.74 -3.30
C ASP A 35 16.00 -9.36 -3.55
N ARG A 36 14.91 -8.61 -3.30
CA ARG A 36 13.54 -9.06 -3.51
C ARG A 36 13.26 -10.36 -2.74
N GLU A 37 13.68 -10.44 -1.48
CA GLU A 37 13.44 -11.58 -0.60
C GLU A 37 11.99 -11.67 -0.12
N TYR A 38 11.25 -10.55 -0.13
CA TYR A 38 9.91 -10.47 0.44
C TYR A 38 8.85 -10.26 -0.63
N GLN A 39 7.73 -10.95 -0.49
CA GLN A 39 6.48 -10.59 -1.14
C GLN A 39 5.58 -9.87 -0.13
N VAL A 40 5.09 -8.68 -0.50
CA VAL A 40 4.24 -7.88 0.39
C VAL A 40 2.79 -7.96 -0.04
N VAL A 41 1.91 -8.28 0.91
CA VAL A 41 0.46 -8.24 0.74
C VAL A 41 -0.12 -7.35 1.83
N THR A 42 -0.84 -6.31 1.44
CA THR A 42 -1.47 -5.38 2.38
C THR A 42 -2.98 -5.36 2.21
N PHE A 43 -3.68 -5.28 3.34
CA PHE A 43 -5.13 -5.23 3.43
C PHE A 43 -5.57 -3.93 4.08
N CYS A 44 -6.66 -3.36 3.59
CA CYS A 44 -7.26 -2.16 4.17
C CYS A 44 -8.77 -2.23 4.06
N GLU A 45 -9.47 -1.97 5.15
CA GLU A 45 -10.94 -1.83 5.15
C GLU A 45 -11.41 -0.68 4.26
N GLU A 46 -10.61 0.37 4.15
CA GLU A 46 -10.98 1.56 3.40
C GLU A 46 -10.93 1.28 1.90
N PRO A 47 -11.89 1.79 1.10
CA PRO A 47 -11.99 1.49 -0.33
C PRO A 47 -10.91 2.18 -1.19
N ARG A 48 -9.91 2.78 -0.55
CA ARG A 48 -8.89 3.62 -1.19
C ARG A 48 -7.50 3.38 -0.59
N PRO A 49 -6.42 3.58 -1.37
CA PRO A 49 -5.05 3.54 -0.87
C PRO A 49 -4.77 4.59 0.23
N ALA A 50 -3.62 4.49 0.87
CA ALA A 50 -3.22 5.35 1.97
C ALA A 50 -3.26 6.84 1.62
N TYR A 51 -3.75 7.63 2.56
CA TYR A 51 -3.85 9.08 2.46
C TYR A 51 -3.54 9.73 3.81
N ASP A 52 -3.17 11.01 3.77
CA ASP A 52 -2.81 11.83 4.93
C ASP A 52 -4.07 12.16 5.74
N ARG A 53 -4.30 11.36 6.79
CA ARG A 53 -5.39 11.58 7.73
C ARG A 53 -5.10 12.69 8.74
N VAL A 54 -3.83 13.03 8.97
CA VAL A 54 -3.45 14.12 9.88
C VAL A 54 -3.94 15.45 9.31
N ASN A 55 -3.79 15.63 8.01
CA ASN A 55 -4.19 16.85 7.31
C ASN A 55 -5.61 16.81 6.74
N LEU A 56 -6.48 15.91 7.22
CA LEU A 56 -7.83 15.72 6.65
C LEU A 56 -8.67 16.99 6.68
N THR A 57 -8.48 17.88 7.65
CA THR A 57 -9.17 19.18 7.72
C THR A 57 -8.92 20.05 6.48
N LYS A 58 -7.77 19.92 5.80
CA LYS A 58 -7.46 20.66 4.56
C LYS A 58 -8.40 20.32 3.41
N TYR A 59 -9.03 19.14 3.44
CA TYR A 59 -10.06 18.77 2.48
C TYR A 59 -11.19 19.79 2.44
N PHE A 60 -11.59 20.35 3.58
CA PHE A 60 -12.73 21.27 3.62
C PHE A 60 -12.45 22.64 2.97
N THR A 61 -11.18 23.01 2.81
CA THR A 61 -10.79 24.28 2.19
C THR A 61 -11.02 24.26 0.67
N HIS A 62 -10.64 23.17 0.00
CA HIS A 62 -10.66 23.08 -1.46
C HIS A 62 -11.56 21.96 -2.01
N ARG A 63 -12.09 21.10 -1.13
CA ARG A 63 -12.87 19.89 -1.45
C ARG A 63 -12.20 18.95 -2.45
N ASP A 64 -10.88 19.04 -2.54
CA ASP A 64 -10.05 18.20 -3.39
C ASP A 64 -9.31 17.19 -2.50
N PRO A 65 -9.50 15.87 -2.69
CA PRO A 65 -8.79 14.84 -1.95
C PRO A 65 -7.38 14.58 -2.49
N THR A 66 -7.05 15.07 -3.69
CA THR A 66 -5.76 14.83 -4.36
C THR A 66 -4.55 15.16 -3.48
N PRO A 67 -4.50 16.31 -2.77
CA PRO A 67 -3.38 16.66 -1.91
C PRO A 67 -3.18 15.74 -0.71
N LEU A 68 -4.17 14.91 -0.37
CA LEU A 68 -4.09 13.96 0.74
C LEU A 68 -3.55 12.60 0.31
N ILE A 69 -3.47 12.29 -1.00
CA ILE A 69 -3.04 10.97 -1.46
C ILE A 69 -1.56 10.78 -1.12
N LEU A 70 -1.23 9.74 -0.34
CA LEU A 70 0.15 9.38 -0.03
C LEU A 70 0.74 8.46 -1.10
N ALA A 71 -0.07 7.54 -1.61
CA ALA A 71 0.30 6.71 -2.73
C ALA A 71 -0.90 6.40 -3.62
N ARG A 72 -0.68 6.46 -4.93
CA ARG A 72 -1.64 5.98 -5.91
C ARG A 72 -1.57 4.46 -5.99
N ARG A 73 -2.63 3.82 -6.52
CA ARG A 73 -2.66 2.35 -6.66
C ARG A 73 -1.52 1.83 -7.54
N GLU A 74 -1.09 2.62 -8.53
CA GLU A 74 0.01 2.27 -9.43
C GLU A 74 1.33 2.10 -8.67
N TRP A 75 1.59 2.90 -7.64
CA TRP A 75 2.81 2.78 -6.84
C TRP A 75 2.94 1.40 -6.19
N TYR A 76 1.84 0.83 -5.70
CA TYR A 76 1.83 -0.52 -5.12
C TYR A 76 2.16 -1.57 -6.19
N GLN A 77 1.60 -1.43 -7.39
CA GLN A 77 1.85 -2.33 -8.51
C GLN A 77 3.31 -2.27 -8.99
N GLU A 78 3.86 -1.06 -9.12
CA GLU A 78 5.24 -0.79 -9.50
C GLU A 78 6.25 -1.41 -8.51
N ASN A 79 5.86 -1.51 -7.24
CA ASN A 79 6.68 -2.10 -6.17
C ASN A 79 6.35 -3.57 -5.87
N GLU A 80 5.56 -4.24 -6.72
CA GLU A 80 5.14 -5.64 -6.53
C GLU A 80 4.39 -5.91 -5.21
N ILE A 81 3.74 -4.87 -4.65
CA ILE A 81 2.93 -4.96 -3.44
C ILE A 81 1.47 -5.21 -3.83
N THR A 82 0.90 -6.30 -3.32
CA THR A 82 -0.53 -6.58 -3.53
C THR A 82 -1.37 -5.79 -2.52
N LEU A 83 -2.22 -4.88 -2.99
CA LEU A 83 -3.12 -4.08 -2.15
C LEU A 83 -4.58 -4.52 -2.33
N PHE A 84 -5.14 -5.08 -1.25
CA PHE A 84 -6.57 -5.33 -1.09
C PHE A 84 -7.22 -4.16 -0.32
N VAL A 85 -8.31 -3.65 -0.88
CA VAL A 85 -9.14 -2.59 -0.28
C VAL A 85 -10.58 -3.07 -0.19
N GLY A 86 -11.32 -2.60 0.81
CA GLY A 86 -12.71 -3.01 1.05
C GLY A 86 -12.78 -4.33 1.80
#